data_AF-A0A0W8CTF4-F1
#
_entry.id   AF-A0A0W8CTF4-F1
#
_cell.length_a   1.000
_cell.length_b   1.000
_cell.length_c   1.000
_cell.angle_alpha   90.00
_cell.angle_beta   90.00
_cell.angle_gamma   90.00
#
_symmetry.space_group_name_H-M   'P 1'
#
loop_
_entity.id
_entity.type
_entity.pdbx_description
1 polymer ?
#
loop_
_entity_poly.entity_id
_entity_poly.type
_entity_poly.pdbx_seq_one_letter_code
_entity_poly.pdbx_strand_id
1 'polypeptide(L)'
;MLVCALAPAVVALSSDVDFSNGSDVAIEQTLLKATDWFLTEQEITDSRGGVPRNDLSVYTTGNAVKAFTITKEYFDAVYDDLSAAGEGDRILLAAWDSKLVQLKPDVDITGHTSGYHKVFSGVVERGGEVSILAWANLLRRGHNIEARDAVNILPASSVNGARATFIFDDRGGLNHRVSPPENTSDRCQYLFRT
;
A
#
# COMPACT_ATOMS: atom_id res chain seq x y z
N MET A 1 61.03 2.82 22.73
CA MET A 1 59.97 2.64 23.74
C MET A 1 59.07 3.85 23.64
N LEU A 2 57.99 3.74 22.86
CA LEU A 2 57.08 4.83 22.51
C LEU A 2 55.90 4.78 23.48
N VAL A 3 55.77 5.77 24.35
CA VAL A 3 54.66 5.89 25.29
C VAL A 3 53.53 6.64 24.58
N CYS A 4 52.49 5.92 24.16
CA CYS A 4 51.23 6.52 23.71
C CYS A 4 50.49 7.08 24.93
N ALA A 5 50.42 8.40 25.05
CA ALA A 5 49.49 9.06 25.95
C ALA A 5 48.11 9.12 25.29
N LEU A 6 47.16 8.34 25.80
CA LEU A 6 45.74 8.46 25.46
C LEU A 6 45.17 9.68 26.18
N ALA A 7 44.74 10.70 25.43
CA ALA A 7 43.90 11.76 25.97
C ALA A 7 42.47 11.21 26.19
N PRO A 8 41.78 11.55 27.28
CA PRO A 8 40.40 11.14 27.48
C PRO A 8 39.50 11.91 26.50
N ALA A 9 38.74 11.17 25.70
CA ALA A 9 37.66 11.75 24.91
C ALA A 9 36.56 12.26 25.87
N VAL A 10 36.39 13.58 25.95
CA VAL A 10 35.20 14.17 26.56
C VAL A 10 34.08 13.99 25.56
N VAL A 11 33.21 12.99 25.80
CA VAL A 11 31.93 12.89 25.12
C VAL A 11 31.05 14.00 25.67
N ALA A 12 30.89 15.08 24.92
CA ALA A 12 29.83 16.04 25.16
C ALA A 12 28.50 15.36 24.84
N LEU A 13 27.74 15.00 25.88
CA LEU A 13 26.35 14.62 25.72
C LEU A 13 25.60 15.88 25.26
N SER A 14 25.27 15.93 23.97
CA SER A 14 24.29 16.88 23.42
C SER A 14 22.98 16.70 24.18
N SER A 15 22.66 17.63 25.08
CA SER A 15 21.43 17.63 25.88
C SER A 15 20.29 18.39 25.21
N ASP A 16 20.20 18.37 23.88
CA ASP A 16 19.03 18.89 23.16
C ASP A 16 17.91 17.84 23.21
N VAL A 17 17.38 17.64 24.41
CA VAL A 17 16.06 17.05 24.59
C VAL A 17 15.07 18.18 24.34
N ASP A 18 14.35 18.09 23.22
CA ASP A 18 13.29 19.02 22.86
C ASP A 18 12.13 18.89 23.86
N PHE A 19 11.87 19.96 24.62
CA PHE A 19 10.77 20.08 25.58
C PHE A 19 9.53 20.75 24.97
N SER A 20 9.39 20.73 23.64
CA SER A 20 8.21 21.26 22.96
C SER A 20 6.93 20.74 23.62
N ASN A 21 6.08 21.70 24.02
CA ASN A 21 4.74 21.43 24.50
C ASN A 21 3.70 21.53 23.36
N GLY A 22 4.17 21.57 22.10
CA GLY A 22 3.35 21.72 20.91
C GLY A 22 2.90 23.14 20.61
N SER A 23 3.20 24.14 21.44
CA SER A 23 2.80 25.55 21.18
C SER A 23 3.66 26.27 20.15
N ASP A 24 4.88 25.78 19.93
CA ASP A 24 5.84 26.21 18.92
C ASP A 24 5.63 25.51 17.57
N VAL A 25 4.77 24.48 17.53
CA VAL A 25 4.35 23.83 16.28
C VAL A 25 3.27 24.67 15.63
N ALA A 26 3.58 25.23 14.45
CA ALA A 26 2.57 25.86 13.62
C ALA A 26 1.50 24.83 13.27
N ILE A 27 0.27 25.05 13.74
CA ILE A 27 -0.87 24.21 13.37
C ILE A 27 -1.20 24.51 11.92
N GLU A 28 -0.77 23.65 11.01
CA GLU A 28 -1.30 23.63 9.66
C GLU A 28 -2.71 23.04 9.71
N GLN A 29 -3.70 23.91 9.59
CA GLN A 29 -5.07 23.47 9.37
C GLN A 29 -5.14 22.73 8.04
N THR A 30 -5.70 21.52 8.06
CA THR A 30 -5.86 20.73 6.85
C THR A 30 -6.70 21.51 5.83
N LEU A 31 -6.34 21.40 4.54
CA LEU A 31 -7.07 22.05 3.46
C LEU A 31 -8.54 21.63 3.55
N LEU A 32 -9.47 22.58 3.48
CA LEU A 32 -10.90 22.30 3.66
C LEU A 32 -11.69 22.31 2.35
N LYS A 33 -11.12 22.87 1.28
CA LYS A 33 -11.80 22.92 -0.01
C LYS A 33 -11.53 21.64 -0.77
N ALA A 34 -12.58 21.02 -1.28
CA ALA A 34 -12.47 19.80 -2.09
C ALA A 34 -11.47 19.96 -3.27
N THR A 35 -11.41 21.14 -3.88
CA THR A 35 -10.46 21.49 -4.96
C THR A 35 -8.99 21.41 -4.56
N ASP A 36 -8.69 21.40 -3.26
CA ASP A 36 -7.33 21.30 -2.73
C ASP A 36 -6.91 19.83 -2.55
N TRP A 37 -7.86 18.88 -2.63
CA TRP A 37 -7.64 17.43 -2.46
C TRP A 37 -7.88 16.63 -3.73
N PHE A 38 -8.80 17.07 -4.59
CA PHE A 38 -9.18 16.37 -5.81
C PHE A 38 -8.51 16.97 -7.02
N LEU A 39 -8.14 16.09 -7.95
CA LEU A 39 -7.61 16.50 -9.26
C LEU A 39 -8.65 17.32 -10.02
N THR A 40 -8.18 18.37 -10.66
CA THR A 40 -8.93 19.13 -11.65
C THR A 40 -9.01 18.37 -12.99
N GLU A 41 -9.96 18.76 -13.85
CA GLU A 41 -10.06 18.21 -15.21
C GLU A 41 -8.77 18.43 -16.02
N GLN A 42 -8.11 19.57 -15.78
CA GLN A 42 -6.84 19.90 -16.42
C GLN A 42 -5.73 18.96 -15.95
N GLU A 43 -5.60 18.70 -14.64
CA GLU A 43 -4.61 17.76 -14.12
C GLU A 43 -4.85 16.34 -14.61
N ILE A 44 -6.11 15.90 -14.71
CA ILE A 44 -6.46 14.61 -15.33
C ILE A 44 -6.01 14.58 -16.80
N THR A 45 -6.23 15.66 -17.55
CA THR A 45 -5.86 15.77 -18.96
C THR A 45 -4.33 15.78 -19.14
N ASP A 46 -3.62 16.55 -18.33
CA ASP A 46 -2.16 16.67 -18.37
C ASP A 46 -1.48 15.35 -17.99
N SER A 47 -2.03 14.61 -17.01
CA SER A 47 -1.55 13.27 -16.64
C SER A 47 -1.59 12.26 -17.80
N ARG A 48 -2.35 12.56 -18.87
CA ARG A 48 -2.53 11.73 -20.07
C ARG A 48 -1.90 12.35 -21.32
N GLY A 49 -0.96 13.28 -21.16
CA GLY A 49 -0.30 13.94 -22.29
C GLY A 49 -1.24 14.82 -23.10
N GLY A 50 -2.23 15.45 -22.45
CA GLY A 50 -3.12 16.42 -23.07
C GLY A 50 -4.40 15.84 -23.67
N VAL A 51 -4.71 14.55 -23.47
CA VAL A 51 -5.92 13.90 -24.00
C VAL A 51 -7.06 13.92 -22.95
N PRO A 52 -8.15 14.68 -23.18
CA PRO A 52 -9.24 14.80 -22.21
C PRO A 52 -9.98 13.47 -21.94
N ARG A 53 -10.61 13.36 -20.77
CA ARG A 53 -11.50 12.26 -20.35
C ARG A 53 -12.88 12.82 -20.04
N ASN A 54 -13.78 12.74 -21.01
CA ASN A 54 -15.15 13.22 -20.85
C ASN A 54 -16.06 12.23 -20.09
N ASP A 55 -15.55 11.01 -19.83
CA ASP A 55 -16.24 9.93 -19.14
C ASP A 55 -15.80 9.76 -17.67
N LEU A 56 -14.98 10.68 -17.14
CA LEU A 56 -14.45 10.62 -15.79
C LEU A 56 -14.80 11.89 -15.02
N SER A 57 -15.49 11.74 -13.89
CA SER A 57 -15.74 12.86 -12.97
C SER A 57 -14.53 13.09 -12.06
N VAL A 58 -14.22 14.36 -11.78
CA VAL A 58 -13.15 14.77 -10.86
C VAL A 58 -13.38 14.33 -9.41
N TYR A 59 -14.64 14.19 -9.02
CA TYR A 59 -15.06 13.66 -7.72
C TYR A 59 -16.43 12.99 -7.87
N THR A 60 -16.81 12.19 -6.88
CA THR A 60 -18.15 11.61 -6.74
C THR A 60 -18.83 12.15 -5.49
N THR A 61 -20.16 12.20 -5.49
CA THR A 61 -20.97 12.60 -4.33
C THR A 61 -21.91 11.48 -3.90
N GLY A 62 -22.33 11.47 -2.63
CA GLY A 62 -23.20 10.41 -2.10
C GLY A 62 -22.49 9.10 -1.79
N ASN A 63 -21.15 9.14 -1.64
CA ASN A 63 -20.37 7.97 -1.26
C ASN A 63 -20.68 7.54 0.17
N ALA A 64 -20.84 6.24 0.40
CA ALA A 64 -20.81 5.66 1.73
C ALA A 64 -19.34 5.45 2.13
N VAL A 65 -18.87 6.17 3.16
CA VAL A 65 -17.50 6.04 3.67
C VAL A 65 -17.52 5.32 5.00
N LYS A 66 -16.73 4.26 5.12
CA LYS A 66 -16.50 3.55 6.39
C LYS A 66 -15.06 3.79 6.83
N ALA A 67 -14.91 4.48 7.96
CA ALA A 67 -13.61 4.67 8.58
C ALA A 67 -13.25 3.44 9.44
N PHE A 68 -12.04 2.93 9.29
CA PHE A 68 -11.49 1.88 10.14
C PHE A 68 -10.44 2.49 11.05
N THR A 69 -10.71 2.52 12.35
CA THR A 69 -9.76 3.03 13.36
C THR A 69 -8.89 1.93 13.94
N ILE A 70 -9.21 0.67 13.64
CA ILE A 70 -8.51 -0.52 14.13
C ILE A 70 -8.08 -1.37 12.94
N THR A 71 -6.80 -1.74 12.92
CA THR A 71 -6.18 -2.53 11.85
C THR A 71 -6.88 -3.86 11.60
N LYS A 72 -7.40 -4.51 12.65
CA LYS A 72 -8.17 -5.75 12.53
C LYS A 72 -9.42 -5.56 11.67
N GLU A 73 -10.21 -4.52 11.94
CA GLU A 73 -11.47 -4.29 11.22
C GLU A 73 -11.22 -3.99 9.75
N TYR A 74 -10.12 -3.28 9.44
CA TYR A 74 -9.67 -3.06 8.07
C TYR A 74 -9.35 -4.37 7.35
N PHE A 75 -8.47 -5.21 7.91
CA PHE A 75 -8.10 -6.47 7.25
C PHE A 75 -9.22 -7.50 7.23
N ASP A 76 -10.12 -7.48 8.22
CA ASP A 76 -11.32 -8.31 8.21
C ASP A 76 -12.23 -7.91 7.03
N ALA A 77 -12.46 -6.62 6.84
CA ALA A 77 -13.26 -6.12 5.71
C ALA A 77 -12.60 -6.43 4.35
N VAL A 78 -11.27 -6.23 4.22
CA VAL A 78 -10.52 -6.59 3.00
C VAL A 78 -10.65 -8.08 2.69
N TYR A 79 -10.50 -8.94 3.70
CA TYR A 79 -10.70 -10.38 3.51
C TYR A 79 -12.12 -10.70 3.06
N ASP A 80 -13.13 -10.11 3.70
CA ASP A 80 -14.54 -10.38 3.40
C ASP A 80 -14.89 -9.93 1.97
N ASP A 81 -14.44 -8.75 1.54
CA ASP A 81 -14.63 -8.23 0.19
C ASP A 81 -13.95 -9.11 -0.86
N LEU A 82 -12.70 -9.51 -0.63
CA LEU A 82 -11.97 -10.41 -1.52
C LEU A 82 -12.59 -11.82 -1.53
N SER A 83 -13.11 -12.29 -0.41
CA SER A 83 -13.78 -13.59 -0.33
C SER A 83 -15.13 -13.60 -1.07
N ALA A 84 -15.78 -12.45 -1.19
CA ALA A 84 -17.02 -12.28 -1.94
C ALA A 84 -16.79 -12.06 -3.45
N ALA A 85 -15.60 -11.64 -3.87
CA ALA A 85 -15.28 -11.41 -5.28
C ALA A 85 -15.26 -12.73 -6.09
N GLY A 86 -15.76 -12.69 -7.32
CA GLY A 86 -15.87 -13.85 -8.21
C GLY A 86 -15.96 -13.46 -9.68
N GLU A 87 -16.71 -14.24 -10.46
CA GLU A 87 -16.78 -14.11 -11.92
C GLU A 87 -17.11 -12.68 -12.37
N GLY A 88 -16.23 -12.10 -13.20
CA GLY A 88 -16.39 -10.76 -13.77
C GLY A 88 -15.84 -9.62 -12.91
N ASP A 89 -15.59 -9.86 -11.62
CA ASP A 89 -14.94 -8.87 -10.75
C ASP A 89 -13.47 -8.67 -11.11
N ARG A 90 -13.00 -7.42 -11.06
CA ARG A 90 -11.57 -7.11 -11.18
C ARG A 90 -11.05 -6.48 -9.90
N ILE A 91 -9.98 -7.07 -9.40
CA ILE A 91 -9.27 -6.61 -8.22
C ILE A 91 -7.99 -5.90 -8.65
N LEU A 92 -7.89 -4.60 -8.39
CA LEU A 92 -6.68 -3.81 -8.63
C LEU A 92 -6.07 -3.45 -7.27
N LEU A 93 -4.83 -3.87 -7.04
CA LEU A 93 -4.11 -3.61 -5.80
C LEU A 93 -2.79 -2.86 -6.07
N ALA A 94 -2.65 -1.68 -5.48
CA ALA A 94 -1.35 -1.01 -5.37
C ALA A 94 -0.73 -1.29 -3.99
N ALA A 95 0.55 -1.70 -3.95
CA ALA A 95 1.20 -2.10 -2.70
C ALA A 95 2.62 -1.56 -2.55
N TRP A 96 2.98 -1.11 -1.34
CA TRP A 96 4.37 -0.75 -0.99
C TRP A 96 5.19 -1.96 -0.53
N ASP A 97 4.57 -2.81 0.29
CA ASP A 97 5.10 -4.07 0.82
C ASP A 97 3.98 -5.12 0.80
N SER A 98 4.28 -6.28 0.23
CA SER A 98 3.41 -7.44 0.09
C SER A 98 4.12 -8.63 0.71
N LYS A 99 3.51 -9.22 1.73
CA LYS A 99 4.10 -10.34 2.47
C LYS A 99 3.10 -11.48 2.56
N LEU A 100 3.60 -12.71 2.53
CA LEU A 100 2.84 -13.94 2.72
C LEU A 100 2.43 -14.13 4.19
N VAL A 101 1.54 -13.24 4.66
CA VAL A 101 0.92 -13.31 5.99
C VAL A 101 -0.59 -13.45 5.84
N GLN A 102 -1.22 -13.84 6.93
CA GLN A 102 -2.66 -13.99 7.04
C GLN A 102 -3.36 -12.64 7.26
N LEU A 103 -4.50 -12.44 6.58
CA LEU A 103 -5.36 -11.27 6.77
C LEU A 103 -6.17 -11.36 8.06
N LYS A 104 -6.54 -12.57 8.51
CA LYS A 104 -7.31 -12.80 9.74
C LYS A 104 -6.58 -13.73 10.73
N PRO A 105 -5.48 -13.27 11.35
CA PRO A 105 -4.64 -14.10 12.24
C PRO A 105 -5.33 -14.61 13.50
N ASP A 106 -6.41 -13.97 13.95
CA ASP A 106 -7.16 -14.37 15.14
C ASP A 106 -8.03 -15.62 14.93
N VAL A 107 -8.42 -15.90 13.68
CA VAL A 107 -9.26 -17.06 13.33
C VAL A 107 -8.55 -18.08 12.43
N ASP A 108 -7.56 -17.66 11.64
CA ASP A 108 -6.73 -18.54 10.81
C ASP A 108 -5.25 -18.19 10.98
N ILE A 109 -4.70 -18.66 12.11
CA ILE A 109 -3.31 -18.39 12.50
C ILE A 109 -2.30 -18.99 11.52
N THR A 110 -2.68 -20.05 10.80
CA THR A 110 -1.82 -20.74 9.83
C THR A 110 -1.85 -20.11 8.44
N GLY A 111 -2.82 -19.24 8.16
CA GLY A 111 -3.03 -18.65 6.85
C GLY A 111 -3.50 -19.65 5.80
N HIS A 112 -4.19 -20.73 6.19
CA HIS A 112 -4.65 -21.76 5.25
C HIS A 112 -5.68 -21.22 4.26
N THR A 113 -6.55 -20.31 4.72
CA THR A 113 -7.58 -19.65 3.90
C THR A 113 -7.35 -18.15 3.79
N SER A 114 -6.83 -17.52 4.84
CA SER A 114 -6.63 -16.07 4.92
C SER A 114 -5.22 -15.60 4.58
N GLY A 115 -4.31 -16.51 4.23
CA GLY A 115 -2.98 -16.15 3.73
C GLY A 115 -3.07 -15.29 2.47
N TYR A 116 -2.19 -14.29 2.34
CA TYR A 116 -2.20 -13.31 1.23
C TYR A 116 -2.44 -13.94 -0.16
N HIS A 117 -1.62 -14.92 -0.54
CA HIS A 117 -1.76 -15.62 -1.83
C HIS A 117 -2.96 -16.57 -1.89
N LYS A 118 -3.44 -17.09 -0.74
CA LYS A 118 -4.62 -17.96 -0.67
C LYS A 118 -5.91 -17.20 -0.95
N VAL A 119 -6.00 -15.98 -0.44
CA VAL A 119 -7.14 -15.09 -0.73
C VAL A 119 -7.24 -14.82 -2.23
N PHE A 120 -6.12 -14.47 -2.89
CA PHE A 120 -6.12 -14.28 -4.35
C PHE A 120 -6.35 -15.58 -5.14
N SER A 121 -5.85 -16.73 -4.66
CA SER A 121 -6.20 -18.03 -5.23
C SER A 121 -7.72 -18.22 -5.23
N GLY A 122 -8.38 -17.94 -4.11
CA GLY A 122 -9.84 -18.04 -3.99
C GLY A 122 -10.59 -17.11 -4.95
N VAL A 123 -10.13 -15.86 -5.11
CA VAL A 123 -10.71 -14.93 -6.10
C VAL A 123 -10.63 -15.51 -7.51
N VAL A 124 -9.44 -15.99 -7.90
CA VAL A 124 -9.20 -16.55 -9.23
C VAL A 124 -9.98 -17.85 -9.43
N GLU A 125 -10.02 -18.74 -8.45
CA GLU A 125 -10.81 -19.98 -8.49
C GLU A 125 -12.29 -19.70 -8.79
N ARG A 126 -12.83 -18.58 -8.27
CA ARG A 126 -14.21 -18.14 -8.52
C ARG A 126 -14.40 -17.35 -9.82
N GLY A 127 -13.34 -17.14 -10.60
CA GLY A 127 -13.39 -16.44 -11.89
C GLY A 127 -13.14 -14.93 -11.82
N GLY A 128 -12.68 -14.41 -10.68
CA GLY A 128 -12.26 -13.02 -10.54
C GLY A 128 -10.84 -12.79 -11.03
N GLU A 129 -10.55 -11.62 -11.59
CA GLU A 129 -9.21 -11.25 -12.06
C GLU A 129 -8.49 -10.40 -11.01
N VAL A 130 -7.20 -10.66 -10.79
CA VAL A 130 -6.39 -9.93 -9.81
C VAL A 130 -5.18 -9.31 -10.51
N SER A 131 -5.00 -8.00 -10.36
CA SER A 131 -3.83 -7.26 -10.85
C SER A 131 -3.19 -6.48 -9.72
N ILE A 132 -1.94 -6.79 -9.42
CA ILE A 132 -1.16 -6.19 -8.34
C ILE A 132 0.02 -5.44 -8.94
N LEU A 133 0.11 -4.14 -8.63
CA LEU A 133 1.25 -3.29 -8.93
C LEU A 133 1.95 -2.95 -7.61
N ALA A 134 3.07 -3.59 -7.33
CA ALA A 134 3.81 -3.31 -6.09
C ALA A 134 5.08 -2.51 -6.35
N TRP A 135 5.44 -1.63 -5.43
CA TRP A 135 6.70 -0.91 -5.48
C TRP A 135 7.90 -1.87 -5.47
N ALA A 136 8.91 -1.59 -6.30
CA ALA A 136 10.20 -2.30 -6.30
C ALA A 136 11.04 -1.95 -5.05
N ASN A 137 10.46 -2.19 -3.88
CA ASN A 137 10.96 -1.75 -2.59
C ASN A 137 12.32 -2.37 -2.26
N LEU A 138 13.36 -1.55 -2.13
CA LEU A 138 14.70 -2.03 -1.77
C LEU A 138 14.79 -2.60 -0.36
N LEU A 139 14.07 -2.00 0.60
CA LEU A 139 14.10 -2.41 2.01
C LEU A 139 13.29 -3.68 2.27
N ARG A 140 12.25 -3.92 1.46
CA ARG A 140 11.31 -5.06 1.61
C ARG A 140 11.32 -5.99 0.40
N ARG A 141 12.40 -5.95 -0.38
CA ARG A 141 12.52 -6.67 -1.66
C ARG A 141 12.20 -8.16 -1.54
N GLY A 142 12.67 -8.81 -0.47
CA GLY A 142 12.43 -10.24 -0.22
C GLY A 142 10.94 -10.55 -0.14
N HIS A 143 10.18 -9.83 0.70
CA HIS A 143 8.74 -10.03 0.84
C HIS A 143 8.02 -9.88 -0.51
N ASN A 144 8.31 -8.79 -1.23
CA ASN A 144 7.67 -8.47 -2.50
C ASN A 144 7.97 -9.53 -3.59
N ILE A 145 9.20 -10.04 -3.65
CA ILE A 145 9.57 -11.12 -4.59
C ILE A 145 8.84 -12.41 -4.23
N GLU A 146 8.85 -12.80 -2.95
CA GLU A 146 8.17 -14.01 -2.50
C GLU A 146 6.66 -13.96 -2.76
N ALA A 147 6.03 -12.82 -2.48
CA ALA A 147 4.60 -12.61 -2.74
C ALA A 147 4.27 -12.61 -4.23
N ARG A 148 5.08 -11.91 -5.05
CA ARG A 148 4.94 -11.93 -6.52
C ARG A 148 5.00 -13.35 -7.06
N ASP A 149 6.03 -14.09 -6.66
CA ASP A 149 6.25 -15.44 -7.16
C ASP A 149 5.07 -16.31 -6.78
N ALA A 150 4.68 -16.33 -5.50
CA ALA A 150 3.53 -17.11 -5.04
C ALA A 150 2.22 -16.78 -5.78
N VAL A 151 1.98 -15.50 -6.09
CA VAL A 151 0.77 -15.06 -6.82
C VAL A 151 0.84 -15.43 -8.30
N ASN A 152 1.98 -15.26 -8.95
CA ASN A 152 2.11 -15.50 -10.39
C ASN A 152 2.12 -16.99 -10.78
N ILE A 153 2.37 -17.92 -9.86
CA ILE A 153 2.23 -19.37 -10.14
C ILE A 153 0.78 -19.85 -10.06
N LEU A 154 -0.13 -19.06 -9.46
CA LEU A 154 -1.53 -19.46 -9.28
C LEU A 154 -2.13 -19.88 -10.62
N PRO A 155 -2.82 -21.03 -10.69
CA PRO A 155 -3.43 -21.49 -11.93
C PRO A 155 -4.52 -20.50 -12.37
N ALA A 156 -4.71 -20.38 -13.68
CA ALA A 156 -5.86 -19.67 -14.20
C ALA A 156 -7.17 -20.37 -13.81
N SER A 157 -8.23 -19.58 -13.66
CA SER A 157 -9.57 -20.07 -13.36
C SER A 157 -10.05 -21.05 -14.42
N SER A 158 -10.62 -22.17 -14.00
CA SER A 158 -11.34 -23.07 -14.90
C SER A 158 -12.70 -22.54 -15.34
N VAL A 159 -13.23 -21.51 -14.66
CA VAL A 159 -14.52 -20.88 -14.98
C VAL A 159 -14.43 -20.07 -16.27
N ASN A 160 -13.45 -19.17 -16.35
CA ASN A 160 -13.35 -18.18 -17.42
C ASN A 160 -11.90 -17.81 -17.82
N GLY A 161 -10.89 -18.51 -17.28
CA GLY A 161 -9.49 -18.21 -17.56
C GLY A 161 -8.92 -16.97 -16.85
N ALA A 162 -9.66 -16.39 -15.88
CA ALA A 162 -9.16 -15.31 -15.04
C ALA A 162 -7.86 -15.71 -14.32
N ARG A 163 -7.02 -14.73 -13.99
CA ARG A 163 -5.69 -14.97 -13.42
C ARG A 163 -5.32 -13.91 -12.40
N ALA A 164 -4.32 -14.22 -11.60
CA ALA A 164 -3.63 -13.22 -10.80
C ALA A 164 -2.32 -12.82 -11.48
N THR A 165 -2.09 -11.52 -11.61
CA THR A 165 -0.86 -10.95 -12.15
C THR A 165 -0.27 -9.99 -11.13
N PHE A 166 0.98 -10.20 -10.77
CA PHE A 166 1.76 -9.35 -9.90
C PHE A 166 2.98 -8.84 -10.66
N ILE A 167 3.08 -7.52 -10.82
CA ILE A 167 4.23 -6.82 -11.41
C ILE A 167 4.82 -5.79 -10.45
N PHE A 168 6.05 -5.35 -10.72
CA PHE A 168 6.71 -4.28 -9.99
C PHE A 168 6.56 -2.93 -10.69
N ASP A 169 6.38 -1.89 -9.90
CA ASP A 169 6.63 -0.50 -10.27
C ASP A 169 8.09 -0.15 -9.93
N ASP A 170 8.91 0.03 -10.97
CA ASP A 170 10.35 0.30 -10.88
C ASP A 170 10.73 1.69 -11.42
N ARG A 171 9.75 2.59 -11.61
CA ARG A 171 9.95 3.93 -12.19
C ARG A 171 10.88 4.82 -11.36
N GLY A 172 10.93 4.62 -10.04
CA GLY A 172 11.93 5.26 -9.20
C GLY A 172 13.23 4.48 -9.25
N GLY A 173 14.20 4.96 -10.04
CA GLY A 173 15.53 4.35 -10.08
C GLY A 173 16.09 4.11 -8.67
N LEU A 174 16.96 3.10 -8.54
CA LEU A 174 17.52 2.54 -7.30
C LEU A 174 18.19 3.56 -6.33
N ASN A 175 18.23 4.84 -6.67
CA ASN A 175 18.94 5.91 -5.98
C ASN A 175 18.05 6.96 -5.30
N HIS A 176 16.73 6.94 -5.47
CA HIS A 176 15.90 7.89 -4.72
C HIS A 176 15.48 7.26 -3.38
N ARG A 177 16.10 7.71 -2.29
CA ARG A 177 15.56 7.57 -0.93
C ARG A 177 14.26 8.39 -0.83
N VAL A 178 13.20 8.00 -1.56
CA VAL A 178 11.86 8.40 -1.17
C VAL A 178 11.46 7.42 -0.07
N SER A 179 11.89 7.71 1.16
CA SER A 179 11.05 7.31 2.27
C SER A 179 9.72 8.08 2.07
N PRO A 180 8.54 7.45 2.20
CA PRO A 180 7.35 8.25 2.46
C PRO A 180 7.65 9.18 3.64
N PRO A 181 7.06 10.40 3.69
CA PRO A 181 7.30 11.31 4.80
C PRO A 181 7.16 10.53 6.11
N GLU A 182 8.18 10.61 6.97
CA GLU A 182 8.39 9.78 8.18
C GLU A 182 7.27 9.90 9.24
N ASN A 183 6.14 10.52 8.91
CA ASN A 183 5.00 10.73 9.79
C ASN A 183 3.64 10.29 9.22
N THR A 184 3.61 9.54 8.11
CA THR A 184 2.37 8.85 7.68
C THR A 184 2.46 7.38 8.05
N SER A 185 1.68 6.96 9.04
CA SER A 185 1.39 5.54 9.31
C SER A 185 0.60 4.86 8.18
N ASP A 186 0.49 5.49 7.02
CA ASP A 186 -0.44 5.09 5.97
C ASP A 186 0.21 4.08 5.04
N ARG A 187 0.03 2.82 5.45
CA ARG A 187 0.07 1.65 4.59
C ARG A 187 -1.11 1.74 3.60
N CYS A 188 -1.05 2.65 2.64
CA CYS A 188 -2.07 2.73 1.61
C CYS A 188 -1.95 1.54 0.65
N GLN A 189 -2.60 0.44 0.99
CA GLN A 189 -3.08 -0.53 0.01
C GLN A 189 -4.37 0.03 -0.57
N TYR A 190 -4.34 0.47 -1.81
CA TYR A 190 -5.56 0.80 -2.53
C TYR A 190 -6.07 -0.45 -3.20
N LEU A 191 -7.20 -0.97 -2.70
CA LEU A 191 -7.94 -2.05 -3.33
C LEU A 191 -9.12 -1.45 -4.09
N PHE A 192 -9.10 -1.53 -5.41
CA PHE A 192 -10.23 -1.15 -6.24
C PHE A 192 -10.91 -2.42 -6.74
N ARG A 193 -12.21 -2.54 -6.46
CA ARG A 193 -13.10 -3.48 -7.13
C ARG A 193 -13.86 -2.72 -8.21
N THR A 194 -13.77 -3.17 -9.44
CA THR A 194 -14.55 -2.64 -10.58
C THR A 194 -15.38 -3.74 -11.20
#